data_AF-A0A965KWD2-F1
#
_entry.id   AF-A0A965KWD2-F1
#
_cell.length_a   1.000
_cell.length_b   1.000
_cell.length_c   1.000
_cell.angle_alpha   90.00
_cell.angle_beta   90.00
_cell.angle_gamma   90.00
#
_symmetry.space_group_name_H-M   'P 1'
#
loop_
_entity.id
_entity.type
_entity.pdbx_description
1 polymer ?
#
loop_
_entity_poly.entity_id
_entity_poly.type
_entity_poly.pdbx_seq_one_letter_code
_entity_poly.pdbx_strand_id
1 'polypeptide(L)'
;MFESVRRHQRIFLGLILILIIPSFVVVGAWDLIAPGSDAGTVATVGRQKIQKFEWERSHQQRIDQIRAQLGGRIDPNLLDTQASRLSTLEDMVTQQVLLHAAESLRVRISDEQMRRTIAAIPAVQKEGRFDMALYQQALKAQGLTAEGFEQRVRADLALESVPAAIGRSTIVPRSVARRLTQSALETRVVRLKKFPVAEALAGIQISDADIQAFYEANAKNFQTPEEVDIALIAFSKPASADQVEQFSNLVYEQSDSLEPAARKFNLPIQTVKSVRRQGPDEARSAELQRVVGHPKMLQALFSADALVNKRNTEAVEIAPGILASARVMAHRPAAPIPLDRVRVQIERQLKEQKAAERVTGLAQAAAKEFAPGTPASGLAAPKTLGRSDGQKPGSTPDIPVEVRAAVFNAEIKNLPAALSVPASVKTGAAWLVVIDSVQVPAVDSPPVKEAVARELQRLEMASTQDALERWISFHRGAIGVKTFPEKLTKTDSR
;
A
#
# COMPACT_ATOMS: atom_id res chain seq x y z
N MET A 1 51.53 -48.09 25.60
CA MET A 1 50.10 -47.80 25.32
C MET A 1 49.86 -46.42 24.70
N PHE A 2 50.56 -45.35 25.10
CA PHE A 2 50.37 -44.00 24.55
C PHE A 2 50.94 -43.74 23.14
N GLU A 3 51.81 -44.60 22.60
CA GLU A 3 52.34 -44.46 21.23
C GLU A 3 51.38 -44.95 20.14
N SER A 4 50.53 -45.95 20.43
CA SER A 4 49.55 -46.47 19.46
C SER A 4 48.42 -45.46 19.18
N VAL A 5 48.07 -44.65 20.18
CA VAL A 5 47.07 -43.57 20.09
C VAL A 5 47.57 -42.40 19.25
N ARG A 6 48.85 -42.02 19.36
CA ARG A 6 49.44 -40.96 18.51
C ARG A 6 49.59 -41.38 17.05
N ARG A 7 49.89 -42.66 16.79
CA ARG A 7 50.08 -43.19 15.42
C ARG A 7 48.77 -43.27 14.60
N HIS A 8 47.61 -43.41 15.25
CA HIS A 8 46.30 -43.53 14.58
C HIS A 8 45.33 -42.38 14.92
N GLN A 9 45.83 -41.26 15.45
CA GLN A 9 45.01 -40.13 15.93
C GLN A 9 44.04 -39.60 14.86
N ARG A 10 44.42 -39.61 13.58
CA ARG A 10 43.55 -39.18 12.47
C ARG A 10 42.43 -40.17 12.15
N ILE A 11 42.66 -41.47 12.34
CA ILE A 11 41.66 -42.53 12.10
C ILE A 11 40.68 -42.59 13.26
N PHE A 12 41.16 -42.40 14.50
CA PHE A 12 40.32 -42.32 15.69
C PHE A 12 39.44 -41.06 15.70
N LEU A 13 39.96 -39.91 15.22
CA LEU A 13 39.15 -38.70 15.03
C LEU A 13 38.07 -38.88 13.95
N GLY A 14 38.38 -39.57 12.86
CA GLY A 14 37.42 -39.88 11.79
C GLY A 14 36.29 -40.80 12.25
N LEU A 15 36.60 -41.80 13.08
CA LEU A 15 35.60 -42.71 13.67
C LEU A 15 34.68 -42.01 14.69
N ILE A 16 35.22 -41.10 15.50
CA ILE A 16 34.42 -40.29 16.42
C ILE A 16 33.54 -39.29 15.66
N LEU A 17 34.03 -38.69 14.57
CA LEU A 17 33.27 -37.77 13.74
C LEU A 17 32.09 -38.49 13.03
N ILE A 18 32.30 -39.71 12.54
CA ILE A 18 31.27 -40.57 11.94
C ILE A 18 30.22 -41.04 12.97
N LEU A 19 30.58 -41.10 14.26
CA LEU A 19 29.66 -41.47 15.35
C LEU A 19 28.86 -40.28 15.90
N ILE A 20 29.43 -39.08 15.89
CA ILE A 20 28.81 -37.85 16.44
C ILE A 20 27.85 -37.20 15.44
N ILE A 21 28.20 -37.17 14.15
CA ILE A 21 27.40 -36.50 13.12
C ILE A 21 25.98 -37.11 12.97
N PRO A 22 25.77 -38.44 13.02
CA PRO A 22 24.42 -39.00 12.99
C PRO A 22 23.60 -38.68 14.25
N SER A 23 24.24 -38.48 15.39
CA SER A 23 23.54 -38.27 16.67
C SER A 23 23.00 -36.84 16.82
N PHE A 24 23.66 -35.83 16.23
CA PHE A 24 23.17 -34.45 16.23
C PHE A 24 22.15 -34.15 15.12
N VAL A 25 22.17 -34.89 14.00
CA VAL A 25 21.19 -34.72 12.92
C VAL A 25 19.83 -35.34 13.29
N VAL A 26 19.79 -36.33 14.19
CA VAL A 26 18.58 -37.09 14.53
C VAL A 26 17.69 -36.42 15.60
N VAL A 27 18.21 -35.52 16.45
CA VAL A 27 17.45 -34.98 17.61
C VAL A 27 16.86 -33.57 17.37
N GLY A 28 17.35 -32.80 16.41
CA GLY A 28 16.84 -31.44 16.12
C GLY A 28 16.05 -31.28 14.81
N ALA A 29 16.30 -32.15 13.83
CA ALA A 29 15.68 -32.02 12.49
C ALA A 29 14.39 -32.85 12.32
N TRP A 30 14.12 -33.82 13.21
CA TRP A 30 12.98 -34.72 13.04
C TRP A 30 11.62 -34.07 13.36
N ASP A 31 11.56 -33.13 14.30
CA ASP A 31 10.32 -32.41 14.65
C ASP A 31 9.86 -31.40 13.58
N LEU A 32 10.78 -30.96 12.72
CA LEU A 32 10.51 -30.11 11.54
C LEU A 32 10.01 -30.91 10.33
N ILE A 33 10.24 -32.23 10.32
CA ILE A 33 9.97 -33.12 9.18
C ILE A 33 8.78 -34.05 9.45
N ALA A 34 8.35 -34.21 10.71
CA ALA A 34 7.17 -34.99 11.06
C ALA A 34 5.88 -34.37 10.48
N PRO A 35 5.16 -35.06 9.55
CA PRO A 35 3.90 -34.57 9.01
C PRO A 35 2.87 -34.45 10.14
N GLY A 36 2.47 -33.22 10.49
CA GLY A 36 1.41 -32.94 11.48
C GLY A 36 1.84 -32.26 12.79
N SER A 37 3.15 -31.99 13.01
CA SER A 37 3.61 -31.24 14.18
C SER A 37 3.12 -29.78 14.14
N ASP A 38 2.76 -29.22 15.31
CA ASP A 38 2.28 -27.82 15.43
C ASP A 38 3.39 -26.78 15.17
N ALA A 39 4.66 -27.21 15.31
CA ALA A 39 5.83 -26.35 15.11
C ALA A 39 5.94 -25.84 13.67
N GLY A 40 5.64 -26.68 12.68
CA GLY A 40 5.71 -26.34 11.25
C GLY A 40 4.45 -25.67 10.68
N THR A 41 3.38 -25.49 11.45
CA THR A 41 2.09 -25.04 10.94
C THR A 41 2.02 -23.51 10.82
N VAL A 42 1.72 -23.00 9.61
CA VAL A 42 1.58 -21.56 9.29
C VAL A 42 0.13 -21.08 9.27
N ALA A 43 -0.83 -21.99 9.11
CA ALA A 43 -2.26 -21.73 9.32
C ALA A 43 -3.02 -23.02 9.63
N THR A 44 -4.16 -22.90 10.31
CA THR A 44 -5.13 -23.98 10.53
C THR A 44 -6.48 -23.59 9.98
N VAL A 45 -7.08 -24.44 9.16
CA VAL A 45 -8.43 -24.29 8.61
C VAL A 45 -9.26 -25.49 9.10
N GLY A 46 -9.93 -25.32 10.24
CA GLY A 46 -10.65 -26.41 10.89
C GLY A 46 -9.70 -27.53 11.32
N ARG A 47 -9.82 -28.71 10.71
CA ARG A 47 -8.93 -29.86 10.97
C ARG A 47 -7.69 -29.89 10.06
N GLN A 48 -7.66 -29.09 8.99
CA GLN A 48 -6.55 -29.07 8.06
C GLN A 48 -5.49 -28.05 8.52
N LYS A 49 -4.23 -28.46 8.47
CA LYS A 49 -3.08 -27.62 8.80
C LYS A 49 -2.34 -27.31 7.50
N ILE A 50 -2.02 -26.05 7.27
CA ILE A 50 -1.12 -25.61 6.20
C ILE A 50 0.28 -25.58 6.79
N GLN A 51 1.16 -26.41 6.25
CA GLN A 51 2.54 -26.53 6.73
C GLN A 51 3.44 -25.50 6.05
N LYS A 52 4.51 -25.08 6.75
CA LYS A 52 5.48 -24.08 6.26
C LYS A 52 6.08 -24.49 4.92
N PHE A 53 6.44 -25.76 4.75
CA PHE A 53 7.03 -26.27 3.50
C PHE A 53 6.04 -26.19 2.31
N GLU A 54 4.74 -26.38 2.56
CA GLU A 54 3.70 -26.29 1.52
C GLU A 54 3.53 -24.84 1.09
N TRP A 55 3.52 -23.94 2.06
CA TRP A 55 3.45 -22.50 1.83
C TRP A 55 4.70 -22.00 1.10
N GLU A 56 5.90 -22.39 1.50
CA GLU A 56 7.15 -22.00 0.82
C GLU A 56 7.15 -22.47 -0.64
N ARG A 57 6.71 -23.70 -0.90
CA ARG A 57 6.56 -24.23 -2.25
C ARG A 57 5.56 -23.41 -3.08
N SER A 58 4.38 -23.11 -2.51
CA SER A 58 3.35 -22.31 -3.18
C SER A 58 3.84 -20.89 -3.47
N HIS A 59 4.55 -20.27 -2.52
CA HIS A 59 5.12 -18.94 -2.68
C HIS A 59 6.16 -18.91 -3.80
N GLN A 60 7.08 -19.88 -3.82
CA GLN A 60 8.09 -19.97 -4.86
C GLN A 60 7.47 -20.13 -6.25
N GLN A 61 6.46 -20.99 -6.38
CA GLN A 61 5.71 -21.17 -7.63
C GLN A 61 5.06 -19.86 -8.11
N ARG A 62 4.49 -19.08 -7.18
CA ARG A 62 3.89 -17.77 -7.49
C ARG A 62 4.93 -16.77 -7.98
N ILE A 63 6.09 -16.71 -7.34
CA ILE A 63 7.21 -15.85 -7.76
C ILE A 63 7.67 -16.24 -9.17
N ASP A 64 7.86 -17.54 -9.42
CA ASP A 64 8.30 -18.03 -10.73
C ASP A 64 7.27 -17.72 -11.83
N GLN A 65 5.98 -17.83 -11.54
CA GLN A 65 4.89 -17.47 -12.45
C GLN A 65 4.91 -15.97 -12.81
N ILE A 66 5.03 -15.09 -11.81
CA ILE A 66 5.12 -13.64 -12.02
C ILE A 66 6.37 -13.30 -12.84
N ARG A 67 7.50 -13.95 -12.54
CA ARG A 67 8.75 -13.76 -13.27
C ARG A 67 8.61 -14.16 -14.73
N ALA A 68 7.93 -15.26 -15.02
CA ALA A 68 7.66 -15.70 -16.40
C ALA A 68 6.77 -14.70 -17.16
N GLN A 69 5.73 -14.15 -16.52
CA GLN A 69 4.84 -13.15 -17.14
C GLN A 69 5.55 -11.83 -17.45
N LEU A 70 6.52 -11.42 -16.61
CA LEU A 70 7.29 -10.19 -16.76
C LEU A 70 8.58 -10.39 -17.58
N GLY A 71 8.65 -11.46 -18.39
CA GLY A 71 9.73 -11.69 -19.34
C GLY A 71 11.03 -12.20 -18.73
N GLY A 72 11.02 -12.71 -17.49
CA GLY A 72 12.12 -13.46 -16.89
C GLY A 72 13.28 -12.64 -16.33
N ARG A 73 13.27 -11.30 -16.47
CA ARG A 73 14.43 -10.42 -16.16
C ARG A 73 14.37 -9.73 -14.80
N ILE A 74 13.33 -9.95 -14.01
CA ILE A 74 13.15 -9.31 -12.70
C ILE A 74 13.82 -10.15 -11.61
N ASP A 75 14.55 -9.48 -10.71
CA ASP A 75 15.15 -10.11 -9.54
C ASP A 75 14.06 -10.68 -8.61
N PRO A 76 14.09 -11.99 -8.27
CA PRO A 76 13.09 -12.62 -7.40
C PRO A 76 12.98 -11.95 -6.02
N ASN A 77 14.06 -11.34 -5.50
CA ASN A 77 14.05 -10.68 -4.19
C ASN A 77 13.17 -9.43 -4.16
N LEU A 78 12.93 -8.79 -5.31
CA LEU A 78 12.01 -7.65 -5.41
C LEU A 78 10.53 -8.09 -5.34
N LEU A 79 10.26 -9.35 -5.69
CA LEU A 79 8.92 -9.93 -5.66
C LEU A 79 8.61 -10.62 -4.31
N ASP A 80 9.65 -11.02 -3.58
CA ASP A 80 9.61 -11.66 -2.26
C ASP A 80 9.46 -10.63 -1.11
N THR A 81 8.36 -9.86 -1.14
CA THR A 81 8.04 -8.90 -0.09
C THR A 81 7.22 -9.54 1.04
N GLN A 82 7.21 -8.95 2.23
CA GLN A 82 6.33 -9.39 3.33
C GLN A 82 4.84 -9.40 2.91
N ALA A 83 4.42 -8.40 2.13
CA ALA A 83 3.05 -8.34 1.60
C ALA A 83 2.76 -9.51 0.64
N SER A 84 3.70 -9.86 -0.24
CA SER A 84 3.59 -11.00 -1.16
C SER A 84 3.50 -12.34 -0.42
N ARG A 85 4.33 -12.52 0.62
CA ARG A 85 4.33 -13.69 1.51
C ARG A 85 2.99 -13.88 2.21
N LEU A 86 2.46 -12.81 2.82
CA LEU A 86 1.17 -12.83 3.48
C LEU A 86 0.03 -13.10 2.48
N SER A 87 0.07 -12.47 1.31
CA SER A 87 -0.91 -12.71 0.25
C SER A 87 -0.92 -14.18 -0.17
N THR A 88 0.24 -14.83 -0.29
CA THR A 88 0.29 -16.27 -0.61
C THR A 88 -0.36 -17.12 0.48
N LEU A 89 -0.11 -16.81 1.76
CA LEU A 89 -0.75 -17.53 2.86
C LEU A 89 -2.27 -17.36 2.83
N GLU A 90 -2.75 -16.13 2.65
CA GLU A 90 -4.18 -15.83 2.56
C GLU A 90 -4.85 -16.51 1.36
N ASP A 91 -4.17 -16.61 0.20
CA ASP A 91 -4.66 -17.35 -0.96
C ASP A 91 -4.84 -18.84 -0.63
N MET A 92 -3.85 -19.46 0.02
CA MET A 92 -3.93 -20.88 0.42
C MET A 92 -5.02 -21.12 1.46
N VAL A 93 -5.15 -20.24 2.46
CA VAL A 93 -6.22 -20.30 3.46
C VAL A 93 -7.58 -20.19 2.78
N THR A 94 -7.74 -19.24 1.88
CA THR A 94 -8.99 -19.03 1.12
C THR A 94 -9.35 -20.25 0.30
N GLN A 95 -8.38 -20.87 -0.39
CA GLN A 95 -8.59 -22.10 -1.14
C GLN A 95 -9.09 -23.24 -0.25
N GLN A 96 -8.50 -23.43 0.93
CA GLN A 96 -8.94 -24.46 1.88
C GLN A 96 -10.33 -24.18 2.45
N VAL A 97 -10.66 -22.90 2.74
CA VAL A 97 -12.02 -22.52 3.15
C VAL A 97 -13.04 -22.84 2.06
N LEU A 98 -12.72 -22.53 0.79
CA LEU A 98 -13.58 -22.83 -0.34
C LEU A 98 -13.77 -24.35 -0.53
N LEU A 99 -12.72 -25.15 -0.42
CA LEU A 99 -12.81 -26.61 -0.50
C LEU A 99 -13.69 -27.18 0.62
N HIS A 100 -13.43 -26.79 1.87
CA HIS A 100 -14.23 -27.24 3.00
C HIS A 100 -15.70 -26.87 2.84
N ALA A 101 -15.97 -25.66 2.36
CA ALA A 101 -17.31 -25.20 2.14
C ALA A 101 -17.99 -25.92 0.96
N ALA A 102 -17.27 -26.20 -0.14
CA ALA A 102 -17.77 -27.03 -1.25
C ALA A 102 -18.14 -28.45 -0.79
N GLU A 103 -17.32 -29.05 0.07
CA GLU A 103 -17.61 -30.33 0.72
C GLU A 103 -18.85 -30.25 1.60
N SER A 104 -18.97 -29.21 2.44
CA SER A 104 -20.12 -29.01 3.34
C SER A 104 -21.43 -28.82 2.58
N LEU A 105 -21.38 -28.14 1.43
CA LEU A 105 -22.50 -27.93 0.51
C LEU A 105 -22.79 -29.15 -0.36
N ARG A 106 -22.00 -30.22 -0.23
CA ARG A 106 -22.08 -31.46 -1.03
C ARG A 106 -22.03 -31.18 -2.53
N VAL A 107 -21.22 -30.21 -2.94
CA VAL A 107 -20.93 -29.95 -4.35
C VAL A 107 -20.26 -31.20 -4.91
N ARG A 108 -20.89 -31.82 -5.92
CA ARG A 108 -20.35 -32.99 -6.62
C ARG A 108 -20.17 -32.66 -8.09
N ILE A 109 -18.97 -32.89 -8.60
CA ILE A 109 -18.66 -32.79 -10.02
C ILE A 109 -18.98 -34.12 -10.69
N SER A 110 -19.83 -34.11 -11.71
CA SER A 110 -20.18 -35.34 -12.43
C SER A 110 -18.99 -35.81 -13.29
N ASP A 111 -18.91 -37.13 -13.52
CA ASP A 111 -17.89 -37.71 -14.40
C ASP A 111 -17.99 -37.17 -15.83
N GLU A 112 -19.19 -36.80 -16.26
CA GLU A 112 -19.40 -36.16 -17.54
C GLU A 112 -18.80 -34.76 -17.60
N GLN A 113 -19.01 -33.93 -16.57
CA GLN A 113 -18.44 -32.59 -16.51
C GLN A 113 -16.91 -32.65 -16.48
N MET A 114 -16.34 -33.54 -15.67
CA MET A 114 -14.89 -33.78 -15.65
C MET A 114 -14.36 -34.19 -17.02
N ARG A 115 -14.97 -35.18 -17.67
CA ARG A 115 -14.54 -35.65 -19.00
C ARG A 115 -14.65 -34.57 -20.07
N ARG A 116 -15.72 -33.78 -20.06
CA ARG A 116 -15.89 -32.64 -20.98
C ARG A 116 -14.79 -31.59 -20.78
N THR A 117 -14.45 -31.27 -19.52
CA THR A 117 -13.36 -30.35 -19.21
C THR A 117 -12.01 -30.88 -19.69
N ILE A 118 -11.68 -32.16 -19.42
CA ILE A 118 -10.44 -32.78 -19.89
C ILE A 118 -10.38 -32.79 -21.42
N ALA A 119 -11.49 -33.15 -22.08
CA ALA A 119 -11.59 -33.17 -23.53
C ALA A 119 -11.41 -31.80 -24.19
N ALA A 120 -11.68 -30.70 -23.46
CA ALA A 120 -11.50 -29.34 -23.94
C ALA A 120 -10.04 -28.84 -23.89
N ILE A 121 -9.12 -29.58 -23.25
CA ILE A 121 -7.71 -29.19 -23.14
C ILE A 121 -7.03 -29.34 -24.51
N PRO A 122 -6.44 -28.28 -25.11
CA PRO A 122 -5.85 -28.35 -26.44
C PRO A 122 -4.74 -29.40 -26.58
N ALA A 123 -3.95 -29.62 -25.51
CA ALA A 123 -2.82 -30.54 -25.50
C ALA A 123 -3.22 -32.03 -25.60
N VAL A 124 -4.50 -32.36 -25.38
CA VAL A 124 -5.01 -33.74 -25.47
C VAL A 124 -5.96 -33.93 -26.65
N GLN A 125 -5.99 -32.95 -27.56
CA GLN A 125 -6.83 -32.99 -28.75
C GLN A 125 -6.02 -33.32 -30.00
N LYS A 126 -6.63 -34.09 -30.90
CA LYS A 126 -6.21 -34.31 -32.27
C LYS A 126 -7.37 -33.92 -33.19
N GLU A 127 -7.14 -33.00 -34.12
CA GLU A 127 -8.17 -32.46 -35.01
C GLU A 127 -9.41 -31.91 -34.25
N GLY A 128 -9.17 -31.31 -33.08
CA GLY A 128 -10.23 -30.73 -32.23
C GLY A 128 -11.07 -31.75 -31.44
N ARG A 129 -10.69 -33.03 -31.44
CA ARG A 129 -11.34 -34.08 -30.64
C ARG A 129 -10.36 -34.71 -29.66
N PHE A 130 -10.86 -35.16 -28.51
CA PHE A 130 -10.04 -35.84 -27.51
C PHE A 130 -9.34 -37.07 -28.08
N ASP A 131 -8.05 -37.20 -27.80
CA ASP A 131 -7.21 -38.34 -28.18
C ASP A 131 -6.55 -38.94 -26.93
N MET A 132 -6.84 -40.22 -26.67
CA MET A 132 -6.36 -40.93 -25.48
C MET A 132 -4.83 -41.08 -25.47
N ALA A 133 -4.18 -41.21 -26.63
CA ALA A 133 -2.72 -41.35 -26.68
C ALA A 133 -2.03 -40.04 -26.29
N LEU A 134 -2.55 -38.90 -26.77
CA LEU A 134 -2.06 -37.58 -26.36
C LEU A 134 -2.32 -37.30 -24.87
N TYR A 135 -3.47 -37.70 -24.34
CA TYR A 135 -3.75 -37.61 -22.91
C TYR A 135 -2.74 -38.39 -22.07
N GLN A 136 -2.49 -39.67 -22.39
CA GLN A 136 -1.50 -40.47 -21.66
C GLN A 136 -0.08 -39.93 -21.80
N GLN A 137 0.28 -39.43 -22.98
CA GLN A 137 1.58 -38.80 -23.22
C GLN A 137 1.76 -37.53 -22.38
N ALA A 138 0.74 -36.69 -22.31
CA ALA A 138 0.75 -35.46 -21.50
C ALA A 138 0.91 -35.76 -20.01
N LEU A 139 0.20 -36.78 -19.49
CA LEU A 139 0.33 -37.22 -18.10
C LEU A 139 1.73 -37.77 -17.80
N LYS A 140 2.27 -38.63 -18.68
CA LYS A 140 3.61 -39.19 -18.53
C LYS A 140 4.69 -38.10 -18.53
N ALA A 141 4.57 -37.11 -19.41
CA ALA A 141 5.51 -36.00 -19.49
C ALA A 141 5.57 -35.18 -18.18
N GLN A 142 4.50 -35.18 -17.39
CA GLN A 142 4.40 -34.46 -16.11
C GLN A 142 4.54 -35.38 -14.89
N GLY A 143 4.77 -36.69 -15.09
CA GLY A 143 4.86 -37.66 -14.00
C GLY A 143 3.55 -37.88 -13.23
N LEU A 144 2.39 -37.65 -13.85
CA LEU A 144 1.07 -37.77 -13.22
C LEU A 144 0.40 -39.11 -13.55
N THR A 145 -0.43 -39.61 -12.62
CA THR A 145 -1.36 -40.71 -12.89
C THR A 145 -2.69 -40.16 -13.40
N ALA A 146 -3.42 -40.97 -14.19
CA ALA A 146 -4.74 -40.57 -14.69
C ALA A 146 -5.72 -40.28 -13.54
N GLU A 147 -5.79 -41.18 -12.56
CA GLU A 147 -6.64 -41.00 -11.37
C GLU A 147 -6.26 -39.74 -10.59
N GLY A 148 -4.96 -39.52 -10.32
CA GLY A 148 -4.51 -38.33 -9.58
C GLY A 148 -4.81 -37.03 -10.32
N PHE A 149 -4.68 -37.02 -11.65
CA PHE A 149 -5.05 -35.89 -12.48
C PHE A 149 -6.56 -35.65 -12.51
N GLU A 150 -7.36 -36.70 -12.70
CA GLU A 150 -8.83 -36.61 -12.70
C GLU A 150 -9.38 -36.11 -11.36
N GLN A 151 -8.83 -36.59 -10.23
CA GLN A 151 -9.21 -36.09 -8.90
C GLN A 151 -8.84 -34.62 -8.71
N ARG A 152 -7.68 -34.18 -9.23
CA ARG A 152 -7.32 -32.76 -9.23
C ARG A 152 -8.32 -31.94 -10.04
N VAL A 153 -8.64 -32.37 -11.26
CA VAL A 153 -9.64 -31.70 -12.11
C VAL A 153 -10.99 -31.60 -11.41
N ARG A 154 -11.43 -32.66 -10.71
CA ARG A 154 -12.67 -32.61 -9.91
C ARG A 154 -12.59 -31.58 -8.77
N ALA A 155 -11.48 -31.51 -8.05
CA ALA A 155 -11.28 -30.55 -6.97
C ALA A 155 -11.28 -29.10 -7.50
N ASP A 156 -10.62 -28.86 -8.62
CA ASP A 156 -10.57 -27.54 -9.27
C ASP A 156 -11.97 -27.13 -9.76
N LEU A 157 -12.72 -28.02 -10.39
CA LEU A 157 -14.10 -27.77 -10.81
C LEU A 157 -15.04 -27.52 -9.62
N ALA A 158 -14.83 -28.20 -8.49
CA ALA A 158 -15.59 -27.96 -7.27
C ALA A 158 -15.29 -26.55 -6.71
N LEU A 159 -14.01 -26.15 -6.68
CA LEU A 159 -13.57 -24.82 -6.29
C LEU A 159 -14.16 -23.72 -7.18
N GLU A 160 -14.22 -23.93 -8.49
CA GLU A 160 -14.81 -22.97 -9.44
C GLU A 160 -16.34 -22.86 -9.31
N SER A 161 -17.01 -23.96 -8.94
CA SER A 161 -18.47 -24.01 -8.91
C SER A 161 -19.10 -23.11 -7.84
N VAL A 162 -18.41 -22.90 -6.70
CA VAL A 162 -18.90 -22.13 -5.56
C VAL A 162 -18.96 -20.63 -5.89
N PRO A 163 -17.88 -19.96 -6.33
CA PRO A 163 -17.95 -18.58 -6.83
C PRO A 163 -18.97 -18.41 -7.97
N ALA A 164 -19.06 -19.38 -8.88
CA ALA A 164 -20.02 -19.33 -9.98
C ALA A 164 -21.49 -19.45 -9.51
N ALA A 165 -21.77 -20.22 -8.46
CA ALA A 165 -23.09 -20.30 -7.84
C ALA A 165 -23.45 -18.99 -7.13
N ILE A 166 -22.50 -18.41 -6.38
CA ILE A 166 -22.66 -17.11 -5.71
C ILE A 166 -22.94 -16.01 -6.75
N GLY A 167 -22.16 -15.96 -7.83
CA GLY A 167 -22.35 -15.00 -8.91
C GLY A 167 -23.73 -15.13 -9.57
N ARG A 168 -24.21 -16.36 -9.82
CA ARG A 168 -25.56 -16.58 -10.36
C ARG A 168 -26.69 -16.20 -9.40
N SER A 169 -26.44 -16.24 -8.09
CA SER A 169 -27.42 -15.82 -7.08
C SER A 169 -27.42 -14.31 -6.82
N THR A 170 -26.40 -13.61 -7.34
CA THR A 170 -26.25 -12.17 -7.16
C THR A 170 -27.15 -11.43 -8.15
N ILE A 171 -28.05 -10.59 -7.64
CA ILE A 171 -29.01 -9.85 -8.47
C ILE A 171 -28.67 -8.37 -8.44
N VAL A 172 -28.28 -7.82 -9.59
CA VAL A 172 -28.18 -6.37 -9.78
C VAL A 172 -29.41 -5.88 -10.55
N PRO A 173 -30.23 -4.99 -9.97
CA PRO A 173 -31.38 -4.45 -10.68
C PRO A 173 -30.94 -3.64 -11.91
N ARG A 174 -31.44 -3.99 -13.10
CA ARG A 174 -31.23 -3.21 -14.33
C ARG A 174 -31.65 -1.75 -14.20
N SER A 175 -32.56 -1.43 -13.29
CA SER A 175 -32.95 -0.04 -12.98
C SER A 175 -31.81 0.76 -12.34
N VAL A 176 -30.95 0.12 -11.53
CA VAL A 176 -29.77 0.76 -10.91
C VAL A 176 -28.73 1.06 -11.99
N ALA A 177 -28.37 0.06 -12.81
CA ALA A 177 -27.44 0.25 -13.92
C ALA A 177 -27.92 1.36 -14.87
N ARG A 178 -29.22 1.36 -15.22
CA ARG A 178 -29.83 2.44 -16.02
C ARG A 178 -29.67 3.82 -15.41
N ARG A 179 -30.00 4.01 -14.12
CA ARG A 179 -29.88 5.31 -13.46
C ARG A 179 -28.43 5.78 -13.38
N LEU A 180 -27.50 4.89 -13.05
CA LEU A 180 -26.07 5.21 -13.00
C LEU A 180 -25.55 5.61 -14.37
N THR A 181 -25.89 4.86 -15.43
CA THR A 181 -25.50 5.19 -16.80
C THR A 181 -26.09 6.52 -17.27
N GLN A 182 -27.38 6.77 -17.01
CA GLN A 182 -28.00 8.05 -17.38
C GLN A 182 -27.35 9.23 -16.66
N SER A 183 -27.02 9.09 -15.38
CA SER A 183 -26.30 10.12 -14.63
C SER A 183 -24.86 10.31 -15.10
N ALA A 184 -24.19 9.23 -15.52
CA ALA A 184 -22.83 9.28 -16.06
C ALA A 184 -22.78 9.95 -17.45
N LEU A 185 -23.81 9.73 -18.27
CA LEU A 185 -23.94 10.29 -19.62
C LEU A 185 -24.70 11.62 -19.64
N GLU A 186 -25.09 12.13 -18.47
CA GLU A 186 -25.65 13.48 -18.34
C GLU A 186 -24.63 14.50 -18.86
N THR A 187 -25.09 15.36 -19.76
CA THR A 187 -24.33 16.53 -20.20
C THR A 187 -25.03 17.81 -19.75
N ARG A 188 -24.24 18.85 -19.50
CA ARG A 188 -24.74 20.19 -19.19
C ARG A 188 -24.13 21.18 -20.17
N VAL A 189 -24.97 22.02 -20.78
CA VAL A 189 -24.49 23.16 -21.56
C VAL A 189 -24.27 24.31 -20.60
N VAL A 190 -23.03 24.81 -20.54
CA VAL A 190 -22.64 25.87 -19.61
C VAL A 190 -21.97 27.03 -20.31
N ARG A 191 -22.12 28.21 -19.73
CA ARG A 191 -21.30 29.39 -20.01
C ARG A 191 -20.53 29.76 -18.76
N LEU A 192 -19.26 30.11 -18.91
CA LEU A 192 -18.38 30.42 -17.79
C LEU A 192 -17.82 31.84 -17.91
N LYS A 193 -17.65 32.49 -16.77
CA LYS A 193 -16.83 33.70 -16.63
C LYS A 193 -15.79 33.44 -15.54
N LYS A 194 -14.52 33.60 -15.91
CA LYS A 194 -13.37 33.44 -15.02
C LYS A 194 -13.05 34.78 -14.36
N PHE A 195 -12.75 34.77 -13.06
CA PHE A 195 -12.25 35.90 -12.30
C PHE A 195 -10.85 35.54 -11.77
N PRO A 196 -9.77 35.84 -12.52
CA PRO A 196 -8.41 35.47 -12.13
C PRO A 196 -7.97 36.17 -10.85
N VAL A 197 -7.39 35.43 -9.91
CA VAL A 197 -6.83 36.00 -8.68
C VAL A 197 -5.73 37.02 -9.02
N ALA A 198 -4.93 36.73 -10.05
CA ALA A 198 -3.85 37.59 -10.50
C ALA A 198 -4.32 39.02 -10.88
N GLU A 199 -5.51 39.16 -11.46
CA GLU A 199 -6.06 40.48 -11.84
C GLU A 199 -6.54 41.27 -10.62
N ALA A 200 -6.97 40.57 -9.56
CA ALA A 200 -7.41 41.20 -8.32
C ALA A 200 -6.27 41.59 -7.37
N LEU A 201 -5.02 41.19 -7.66
CA LEU A 201 -3.86 41.57 -6.86
C LEU A 201 -3.58 43.09 -6.94
N ALA A 202 -3.92 43.72 -8.07
CA ALA A 202 -3.73 45.15 -8.27
C ALA A 202 -4.62 45.95 -7.31
N GLY A 203 -4.02 46.91 -6.59
CA GLY A 203 -4.74 47.78 -5.65
C GLY A 203 -5.01 47.17 -4.27
N ILE A 204 -4.66 45.90 -4.02
CA ILE A 204 -4.71 45.34 -2.66
C ILE A 204 -3.49 45.82 -1.88
N GLN A 205 -3.78 46.59 -0.84
CA GLN A 205 -2.81 46.98 0.18
C GLN A 205 -3.01 46.11 1.42
N ILE A 206 -1.90 45.61 1.97
CA ILE A 206 -1.89 44.90 3.24
C ILE A 206 -1.35 45.86 4.29
N SER A 207 -2.10 46.06 5.37
CA SER A 207 -1.67 46.92 6.46
C SER A 207 -0.64 46.21 7.35
N ASP A 208 0.21 46.97 8.03
CA ASP A 208 1.12 46.40 9.03
C ASP A 208 0.36 45.66 10.15
N ALA A 209 -0.84 46.13 10.48
CA ALA A 209 -1.71 45.48 11.45
C ALA A 209 -2.16 44.08 10.98
N ASP A 210 -2.50 43.92 9.69
CA ASP A 210 -2.85 42.62 9.12
C ASP A 210 -1.65 41.65 9.14
N ILE A 211 -0.45 42.15 8.83
CA ILE A 211 0.79 41.37 8.85
C ILE A 211 1.09 40.89 10.28
N GLN A 212 1.00 41.80 11.25
CA GLN A 212 1.21 41.48 12.66
C GLN A 212 0.20 40.43 13.15
N ALA A 213 -1.09 40.64 12.88
CA ALA A 213 -2.15 39.71 13.27
C ALA A 213 -1.95 38.34 12.65
N PHE A 214 -1.54 38.28 11.37
CA PHE A 214 -1.25 37.01 10.71
C PHE A 214 -0.03 36.30 11.32
N TYR A 215 1.04 37.03 11.62
CA TYR A 215 2.22 36.48 12.28
C TYR A 215 1.90 35.90 13.65
N GLU A 216 1.14 36.62 14.48
CA GLU A 216 0.73 36.18 15.81
C GLU A 216 -0.20 34.95 15.75
N ALA A 217 -1.20 34.98 14.89
CA ALA A 217 -2.13 33.86 14.71
C ALA A 217 -1.45 32.58 14.18
N ASN A 218 -0.34 32.73 13.45
CA ASN A 218 0.40 31.63 12.84
C ASN A 218 1.80 31.44 13.45
N ALA A 219 2.02 31.88 14.70
CA ALA A 219 3.36 31.91 15.33
C ALA A 219 4.09 30.56 15.33
N LYS A 220 3.37 29.43 15.32
CA LYS A 220 3.97 28.08 15.22
C LYS A 220 4.64 27.80 13.87
N ASN A 221 4.15 28.44 12.81
CA ASN A 221 4.66 28.28 11.44
C ASN A 221 5.88 29.20 11.18
N PHE A 222 6.09 30.21 12.03
CA PHE A 222 7.19 31.16 11.95
C PHE A 222 8.24 30.90 13.03
N GLN A 223 8.66 29.65 13.17
CA GLN A 223 9.74 29.25 14.07
C GLN A 223 10.78 28.45 13.31
N THR A 224 12.05 28.61 13.68
CA THR A 224 13.09 27.68 13.27
C THR A 224 12.79 26.32 13.89
N PRO A 225 13.00 25.21 13.16
CA PRO A 225 12.83 23.88 13.72
C PRO A 225 13.84 23.66 14.85
N GLU A 226 13.45 22.88 15.85
CA GLU A 226 14.39 22.39 16.86
C GLU A 226 15.34 21.37 16.22
N GLU A 227 16.64 21.62 16.36
CA GLU A 227 17.69 20.82 15.73
C GLU A 227 18.80 20.46 16.72
N VAL A 228 19.39 19.28 16.53
CA VAL A 228 20.58 18.83 17.24
C VAL A 228 21.68 18.38 16.27
N ASP A 229 22.92 18.71 16.60
CA ASP A 229 24.09 18.06 16.02
C ASP A 229 24.47 16.90 16.94
N ILE A 230 24.72 15.71 16.38
CA ILE A 230 24.96 14.50 17.16
C ILE A 230 26.25 13.80 16.72
N ALA A 231 26.87 13.07 17.65
CA ALA A 231 27.81 12.00 17.38
C ALA A 231 27.11 10.66 17.61
N LEU A 232 27.38 9.63 16.81
CA LEU A 232 26.75 8.32 16.97
C LEU A 232 27.70 7.18 16.65
N ILE A 233 27.46 6.04 17.29
CA ILE A 233 28.07 4.75 16.97
C ILE A 233 26.96 3.74 16.67
N ALA A 234 27.17 2.91 15.66
CA ALA A 234 26.28 1.82 15.30
C ALA A 234 27.05 0.49 15.38
N PHE A 235 26.55 -0.43 16.19
CA PHE A 235 27.08 -1.76 16.36
C PHE A 235 26.24 -2.76 15.56
N SER A 236 26.72 -3.05 14.36
CA SER A 236 26.09 -4.00 13.44
C SER A 236 26.59 -5.42 13.69
N LYS A 237 25.65 -6.36 13.82
CA LYS A 237 25.88 -7.80 13.99
C LYS A 237 26.75 -8.15 15.21
N PRO A 238 26.28 -7.87 16.44
CA PRO A 238 26.93 -8.37 17.65
C PRO A 238 27.00 -9.90 17.61
N ALA A 239 28.17 -10.46 17.91
CA ALA A 239 28.44 -11.89 17.80
C ALA A 239 27.73 -12.72 18.90
N SER A 240 27.35 -12.10 20.01
CA SER A 240 26.68 -12.75 21.14
C SER A 240 25.78 -11.78 21.91
N ALA A 241 24.89 -12.32 22.74
CA ALA A 241 24.11 -11.54 23.71
C ALA A 241 25.02 -10.78 24.68
N ASP A 242 26.13 -11.38 25.11
CA ASP A 242 27.11 -10.72 25.98
C ASP A 242 27.68 -9.44 25.35
N GLN A 243 27.87 -9.41 24.03
CA GLN A 243 28.34 -8.19 23.34
C GLN A 243 27.26 -7.10 23.30
N VAL A 244 25.99 -7.48 23.17
CA VAL A 244 24.85 -6.55 23.26
C VAL A 244 24.79 -5.91 24.65
N GLU A 245 24.90 -6.74 25.69
CA GLU A 245 24.88 -6.28 27.07
C GLU A 245 26.08 -5.38 27.36
N GLN A 246 27.29 -5.78 26.97
CA GLN A 246 28.50 -4.99 27.17
C GLN A 246 28.46 -3.66 26.42
N PHE A 247 27.89 -3.60 25.22
CA PHE A 247 27.69 -2.35 24.49
C PHE A 247 26.71 -1.44 25.24
N SER A 248 25.57 -1.99 25.65
CA SER A 248 24.53 -1.27 26.39
C SER A 248 25.06 -0.71 27.73
N ASN A 249 25.81 -1.53 28.48
CA ASN A 249 26.41 -1.13 29.75
C ASN A 249 27.46 -0.03 29.53
N LEU A 250 28.31 -0.14 28.51
CA LEU A 250 29.34 0.88 28.28
C LEU A 250 28.76 2.23 27.87
N VAL A 251 27.78 2.27 26.96
CA VAL A 251 27.18 3.55 26.56
C VAL A 251 26.40 4.20 27.70
N TYR A 252 25.87 3.39 28.64
CA TYR A 252 25.16 3.85 29.84
C TYR A 252 26.12 4.32 30.95
N GLU A 253 27.11 3.50 31.32
CA GLU A 253 28.07 3.80 32.40
C GLU A 253 29.00 4.95 32.03
N GLN A 254 29.48 4.99 30.78
CA GLN A 254 30.32 6.06 30.25
C GLN A 254 29.46 7.13 29.57
N SER A 255 28.46 7.63 30.31
CA SER A 255 27.40 8.50 29.77
C SER A 255 27.88 9.81 29.13
N ASP A 256 29.12 10.22 29.38
CA ASP A 256 29.73 11.46 28.89
C ASP A 256 30.54 11.29 27.59
N SER A 257 30.74 10.05 27.10
CA SER A 257 31.66 9.76 25.98
C SER A 257 31.24 8.50 25.23
N LEU A 258 31.28 8.54 23.89
CA LEU A 258 31.05 7.35 23.05
C LEU A 258 32.35 6.56 22.81
N GLU A 259 33.50 7.17 23.10
CA GLU A 259 34.84 6.65 22.83
C GLU A 259 35.12 5.30 23.50
N PRO A 260 34.72 5.02 24.76
CA PRO A 260 34.96 3.71 25.38
C PRO A 260 34.28 2.57 24.63
N ALA A 261 33.00 2.74 24.28
CA ALA A 261 32.25 1.77 23.48
C ALA A 261 32.81 1.68 22.05
N ALA A 262 33.11 2.82 21.43
CA ALA A 262 33.69 2.90 20.09
C ALA A 262 35.02 2.14 20.00
N ARG A 263 35.94 2.33 20.97
CA ARG A 263 37.24 1.67 21.00
C ARG A 263 37.12 0.17 21.27
N LYS A 264 36.28 -0.23 22.24
CA LYS A 264 36.11 -1.65 22.58
C LYS A 264 35.59 -2.48 21.42
N PHE A 265 34.63 -1.94 20.68
CA PHE A 265 33.98 -2.65 19.57
C PHE A 265 34.52 -2.23 18.19
N ASN A 266 35.59 -1.41 18.16
CA ASN A 266 36.20 -0.88 16.94
C ASN A 266 35.19 -0.21 15.98
N LEU A 267 34.29 0.61 16.54
CA LEU A 267 33.21 1.29 15.81
C LEU A 267 33.62 2.73 15.45
N PRO A 268 33.31 3.20 14.23
CA PRO A 268 33.52 4.59 13.87
C PRO A 268 32.50 5.50 14.55
N ILE A 269 32.96 6.60 15.15
CA ILE A 269 32.09 7.69 15.61
C ILE A 269 31.72 8.56 14.41
N GLN A 270 30.44 8.61 14.09
CA GLN A 270 29.91 9.37 12.96
C GLN A 270 29.23 10.65 13.44
N THR A 271 29.54 11.80 12.84
CA THR A 271 28.94 13.09 13.19
C THR A 271 27.86 13.48 12.20
N VAL A 272 26.78 14.02 12.74
CA VAL A 272 25.54 14.21 12.01
C VAL A 272 24.92 15.55 12.44
N LYS A 273 24.88 16.54 11.55
CA LYS A 273 24.41 17.90 11.85
C LYS A 273 22.94 18.10 11.50
N SER A 274 22.24 18.96 12.22
CA SER A 274 20.84 19.36 11.94
C SER A 274 19.86 18.18 11.89
N VAL A 275 19.88 17.33 12.90
CA VAL A 275 18.84 16.31 13.14
C VAL A 275 17.63 17.00 13.77
N ARG A 276 16.43 16.79 13.21
CA ARG A 276 15.16 17.27 13.77
C ARG A 276 14.38 16.11 14.39
N ARG A 277 13.32 16.42 15.15
CA ARG A 277 12.39 15.42 15.70
C ARG A 277 11.73 14.53 14.65
N GLN A 278 11.67 14.97 13.40
CA GLN A 278 11.09 14.23 12.27
C GLN A 278 12.17 13.46 11.47
N GLY A 279 13.40 13.45 11.95
CA GLY A 279 14.55 12.99 11.19
C GLY A 279 15.30 14.14 10.50
N PRO A 280 16.35 13.84 9.75
CA PRO A 280 17.14 14.85 9.07
C PRO A 280 16.56 15.32 7.74
N ASP A 281 16.83 16.59 7.42
CA ASP A 281 16.29 17.28 6.23
C ASP A 281 17.00 16.88 4.92
N GLU A 282 18.32 16.66 4.96
CA GLU A 282 19.12 16.33 3.78
C GLU A 282 19.56 14.86 3.75
N ALA A 283 19.69 14.33 2.53
CA ALA A 283 20.08 12.95 2.26
C ALA A 283 21.47 12.64 2.83
N ARG A 284 21.49 11.99 3.99
CA ARG A 284 22.68 11.30 4.50
C ARG A 284 22.81 9.96 3.80
N SER A 285 23.90 9.23 4.05
CA SER A 285 23.97 7.83 3.59
C SER A 285 22.70 7.08 4.05
N ALA A 286 22.19 6.18 3.21
CA ALA A 286 20.95 5.46 3.49
C ALA A 286 21.00 4.71 4.84
N GLU A 287 22.19 4.30 5.27
CA GLU A 287 22.42 3.66 6.56
C GLU A 287 22.28 4.65 7.74
N LEU A 288 22.96 5.79 7.71
CA LEU A 288 22.81 6.82 8.75
C LEU A 288 21.39 7.38 8.82
N GLN A 289 20.72 7.50 7.68
CA GLN A 289 19.34 7.96 7.64
C GLN A 289 18.39 6.96 8.29
N ARG A 290 18.62 5.65 8.13
CA ARG A 290 17.86 4.62 8.85
C ARG A 290 18.11 4.65 10.35
N VAL A 291 19.38 4.81 10.78
CA VAL A 291 19.76 4.86 12.20
C VAL A 291 19.14 6.08 12.88
N VAL A 292 19.42 7.27 12.34
CA VAL A 292 19.02 8.55 12.96
C VAL A 292 17.54 8.84 12.76
N GLY A 293 16.94 8.38 11.65
CA GLY A 293 15.51 8.49 11.41
C GLY A 293 14.66 7.49 12.18
N HIS A 294 15.28 6.52 12.89
CA HIS A 294 14.53 5.52 13.64
C HIS A 294 13.74 6.17 14.79
N PRO A 295 12.43 5.89 14.96
CA PRO A 295 11.59 6.58 15.95
C PRO A 295 12.12 6.52 17.38
N LYS A 296 12.63 5.37 17.83
CA LYS A 296 13.21 5.22 19.18
C LYS A 296 14.51 6.03 19.34
N MET A 297 15.31 6.15 18.28
CA MET A 297 16.54 6.94 18.32
C MET A 297 16.22 8.43 18.40
N LEU A 298 15.26 8.92 17.61
CA LEU A 298 14.77 10.29 17.69
C LEU A 298 14.18 10.60 19.07
N GLN A 299 13.39 9.70 19.65
CA GLN A 299 12.88 9.87 21.01
C GLN A 299 14.01 9.98 22.04
N ALA A 300 15.03 9.13 21.95
CA ALA A 300 16.16 9.16 22.87
C ALA A 300 17.02 10.43 22.71
N LEU A 301 17.29 10.85 21.47
CA LEU A 301 18.08 12.05 21.15
C LEU A 301 17.45 13.34 21.67
N PHE A 302 16.12 13.42 21.67
CA PHE A 302 15.37 14.58 22.14
C PHE A 302 14.82 14.41 23.58
N SER A 303 15.35 13.45 24.34
CA SER A 303 15.08 13.31 25.78
C SER A 303 15.83 14.37 26.60
N ALA A 304 15.36 14.66 27.82
CA ALA A 304 16.03 15.62 28.70
C ALA A 304 17.48 15.22 29.02
N ASP A 305 17.76 13.93 29.20
CA ASP A 305 19.12 13.44 29.48
C ASP A 305 20.07 13.68 28.30
N ALA A 306 19.63 13.43 27.07
CA ALA A 306 20.44 13.68 25.89
C ALA A 306 20.58 15.19 25.61
N LEU A 307 19.48 15.95 25.68
CA LEU A 307 19.47 17.38 25.33
C LEU A 307 20.14 18.27 26.38
N VAL A 308 19.78 18.08 27.65
CA VAL A 308 20.18 18.96 28.76
C VAL A 308 21.45 18.44 29.42
N ASN A 309 21.45 17.17 29.84
CA ASN A 309 22.59 16.58 30.56
C ASN A 309 23.72 16.15 29.61
N LYS A 310 23.52 16.28 28.30
CA LYS A 310 24.44 15.80 27.26
C LYS A 310 24.89 14.38 27.56
N ARG A 311 23.97 13.48 27.92
CA ARG A 311 24.29 12.07 28.09
C ARG A 311 24.21 11.33 26.76
N ASN A 312 24.93 10.22 26.65
CA ASN A 312 24.69 9.27 25.59
C ASN A 312 23.25 8.76 25.69
N THR A 313 22.62 8.50 24.54
CA THR A 313 21.37 7.74 24.51
C THR A 313 21.64 6.32 24.97
N GLU A 314 20.60 5.66 25.46
CA GLU A 314 20.61 4.21 25.60
C GLU A 314 20.97 3.53 24.28
N ALA A 315 21.41 2.27 24.37
CA ALA A 315 21.57 1.42 23.19
C ALA A 315 20.19 1.12 22.58
N VAL A 316 19.89 1.76 21.46
CA VAL A 316 18.63 1.58 20.74
C VAL A 316 18.83 0.53 19.65
N GLU A 317 18.04 -0.53 19.69
CA GLU A 317 17.94 -1.46 18.56
C GLU A 317 17.14 -0.79 17.43
N ILE A 318 17.80 -0.54 16.31
CA ILE A 318 17.23 0.16 15.14
C ILE A 318 16.78 -0.81 14.04
N ALA A 319 17.31 -2.02 14.05
CA ALA A 319 16.95 -3.16 13.21
C ALA A 319 17.47 -4.44 13.88
N PRO A 320 16.96 -5.63 13.52
CA PRO A 320 17.45 -6.89 14.09
C PRO A 320 18.98 -7.00 13.98
N GLY A 321 19.65 -7.08 15.13
CA GLY A 321 21.10 -7.17 15.21
C GLY A 321 21.85 -5.88 14.87
N ILE A 322 21.21 -4.71 14.92
CA ILE A 322 21.88 -3.41 14.81
C ILE A 322 21.46 -2.54 15.99
N LEU A 323 22.43 -2.24 16.85
CA LEU A 323 22.27 -1.35 18.00
C LEU A 323 22.95 -0.02 17.70
N ALA A 324 22.39 1.09 18.16
CA ALA A 324 23.01 2.39 18.03
C ALA A 324 22.88 3.19 19.32
N SER A 325 23.91 3.97 19.62
CA SER A 325 23.89 4.99 20.67
C SER A 325 24.44 6.28 20.10
N ALA A 326 23.86 7.40 20.54
CA ALA A 326 24.20 8.73 20.06
C ALA A 326 24.34 9.72 21.20
N ARG A 327 25.01 10.82 20.94
CA ARG A 327 25.29 11.90 21.89
C ARG A 327 25.00 13.23 21.23
N VAL A 328 24.24 14.09 21.91
CA VAL A 328 23.97 15.45 21.43
C VAL A 328 25.22 16.32 21.66
N MET A 329 25.72 16.94 20.59
CA MET A 329 26.89 17.81 20.58
C MET A 329 26.50 19.28 20.62
N ALA A 330 25.49 19.66 19.85
CA ALA A 330 24.90 20.99 19.89
C ALA A 330 23.37 20.87 19.87
N HIS A 331 22.68 21.73 20.61
CA HIS A 331 21.22 21.81 20.61
C HIS A 331 20.81 23.23 20.27
N ARG A 332 20.00 23.37 19.23
CA ARG A 332 19.40 24.62 18.77
C ARG A 332 17.88 24.52 19.00
N PRO A 333 17.34 25.15 20.06
CA PRO A 333 15.91 25.11 20.34
C PRO A 333 15.12 25.79 19.21
N ALA A 334 13.83 25.45 19.10
CA ALA A 334 12.94 26.20 18.23
C ALA A 334 12.87 27.66 18.69
N ALA A 335 13.05 28.59 17.75
CA ALA A 335 13.06 30.02 18.03
C ALA A 335 12.15 30.75 17.04
N PRO A 336 11.40 31.78 17.47
CA PRO A 336 10.60 32.58 16.56
C PRO A 336 11.48 33.25 15.50
N ILE A 337 11.08 33.15 14.25
CA ILE A 337 11.70 33.88 13.14
C ILE A 337 11.18 35.31 13.23
N PRO A 338 12.04 36.34 13.40
CA PRO A 338 11.59 37.72 13.54
C PRO A 338 10.67 38.15 12.40
N LEU A 339 9.61 38.92 12.70
CA LEU A 339 8.61 39.33 11.72
C LEU A 339 9.26 39.93 10.47
N ASP A 340 10.29 40.77 10.62
CA ASP A 340 10.97 41.42 9.49
C ASP A 340 11.58 40.44 8.48
N ARG A 341 11.95 39.22 8.92
CA ARG A 341 12.48 38.17 8.04
C ARG A 341 11.38 37.49 7.22
N VAL A 342 10.14 37.46 7.72
CA VAL A 342 8.99 36.79 7.08
C VAL A 342 7.93 37.78 6.57
N ARG A 343 8.10 39.08 6.81
CA ARG A 343 7.17 40.15 6.45
C ARG A 343 6.76 40.11 4.99
N VAL A 344 7.73 40.06 4.07
CA VAL A 344 7.48 40.02 2.62
C VAL A 344 6.71 38.75 2.22
N GLN A 345 7.01 37.62 2.86
CA GLN A 345 6.30 36.36 2.62
C GLN A 345 4.85 36.44 3.09
N ILE A 346 4.62 36.97 4.31
CA ILE A 346 3.30 37.16 4.90
C ILE A 346 2.47 38.13 4.05
N GLU A 347 3.07 39.25 3.65
CA GLU A 347 2.41 40.25 2.80
C GLU A 347 1.94 39.63 1.48
N ARG A 348 2.82 38.87 0.81
CA ARG A 348 2.45 38.15 -0.42
C ARG A 348 1.29 37.19 -0.18
N GLN A 349 1.35 36.38 0.88
CA GLN A 349 0.32 35.40 1.20
C GLN A 349 -1.03 36.07 1.52
N LEU A 350 -1.03 37.14 2.32
CA LEU A 350 -2.23 37.91 2.63
C LEU A 350 -2.80 38.59 1.39
N LYS A 351 -1.95 39.09 0.49
CA LYS A 351 -2.37 39.71 -0.76
C LYS A 351 -3.06 38.70 -1.69
N GLU A 352 -2.48 37.51 -1.82
CA GLU A 352 -3.08 36.40 -2.57
C GLU A 352 -4.41 35.94 -1.94
N GLN A 353 -4.47 35.84 -0.61
CA GLN A 353 -5.70 35.48 0.11
C GLN A 353 -6.81 36.52 -0.11
N LYS A 354 -6.53 37.81 0.13
CA LYS A 354 -7.52 38.89 -0.09
C LYS A 354 -7.96 38.98 -1.56
N ALA A 355 -7.04 38.73 -2.51
CA ALA A 355 -7.39 38.68 -3.93
C ALA A 355 -8.34 37.52 -4.24
N ALA A 356 -8.07 36.34 -3.69
CA ALA A 356 -8.92 35.16 -3.82
C ALA A 356 -10.32 35.38 -3.22
N GLU A 357 -10.39 35.99 -2.03
CA GLU A 357 -11.66 36.38 -1.39
C GLU A 357 -12.43 37.39 -2.23
N ARG A 358 -11.75 38.42 -2.77
CA ARG A 358 -12.37 39.44 -3.63
C ARG A 358 -12.99 38.83 -4.89
N VAL A 359 -12.24 38.03 -5.65
CA VAL A 359 -12.78 37.41 -6.87
C VAL A 359 -13.89 36.40 -6.58
N THR A 360 -13.81 35.72 -5.44
CA THR A 360 -14.88 34.83 -4.96
C THR A 360 -16.15 35.62 -4.68
N GLY A 361 -16.05 36.77 -4.01
CA GLY A 361 -17.16 37.69 -3.78
C GLY A 361 -17.77 38.21 -5.09
N LEU A 362 -16.94 38.58 -6.08
CA LEU A 362 -17.42 39.00 -7.40
C LEU A 362 -18.19 37.89 -8.12
N ALA A 363 -17.69 36.66 -8.10
CA ALA A 363 -18.37 35.52 -8.71
C ALA A 363 -19.70 35.21 -8.00
N GLN A 364 -19.75 35.31 -6.68
CA GLN A 364 -20.97 35.13 -5.88
C GLN A 364 -22.02 36.22 -6.16
N ALA A 365 -21.60 37.49 -6.20
CA ALA A 365 -22.49 38.60 -6.54
C ALA A 365 -23.05 38.43 -7.95
N ALA A 366 -22.18 38.12 -8.93
CA ALA A 366 -22.62 37.88 -10.31
C ALA A 366 -23.56 36.68 -10.45
N ALA A 367 -23.41 35.64 -9.62
CA ALA A 367 -24.34 34.51 -9.60
C ALA A 367 -25.70 34.88 -8.99
N LYS A 368 -25.74 35.75 -7.98
CA LYS A 368 -26.98 36.25 -7.36
C LYS A 368 -27.74 37.23 -8.24
N GLU A 369 -27.02 38.08 -8.96
CA GLU A 369 -27.59 39.08 -9.86
C GLU A 369 -28.03 38.49 -11.21
N PHE A 370 -27.67 37.25 -11.51
CA PHE A 370 -28.04 36.61 -12.75
C PHE A 370 -29.55 36.43 -12.86
N ALA A 371 -30.13 37.04 -13.90
CA ALA A 371 -31.51 36.84 -14.31
C ALA A 371 -31.58 36.24 -15.72
N PRO A 372 -32.47 35.26 -15.98
CA PRO A 372 -32.71 34.75 -17.33
C PRO A 372 -33.06 35.89 -18.31
N GLY A 373 -32.43 35.91 -19.47
CA GLY A 373 -32.65 36.94 -20.50
C GLY A 373 -31.79 38.19 -20.35
N THR A 374 -31.04 38.37 -19.26
CA THR A 374 -30.04 39.44 -19.14
C THR A 374 -28.73 39.00 -19.82
N PRO A 375 -28.17 39.81 -20.75
CA PRO A 375 -26.84 39.54 -21.28
C PRO A 375 -25.81 39.66 -20.15
N ALA A 376 -25.40 38.54 -19.56
CA ALA A 376 -24.32 38.54 -18.57
C ALA A 376 -22.98 38.81 -19.29
N SER A 377 -22.53 40.06 -19.21
CA SER A 377 -21.28 40.51 -19.84
C SER A 377 -20.06 39.71 -19.36
N GLY A 378 -19.25 39.26 -20.32
CA GLY A 378 -18.02 38.50 -20.06
C GLY A 378 -18.19 37.00 -19.88
N LEU A 379 -19.38 36.43 -20.13
CA LEU A 379 -19.54 34.98 -20.29
C LEU A 379 -18.92 34.51 -21.62
N ALA A 380 -18.13 33.44 -21.57
CA ALA A 380 -17.65 32.77 -22.77
C ALA A 380 -18.79 32.07 -23.53
N ALA A 381 -18.51 31.66 -24.78
CA ALA A 381 -19.44 30.90 -25.59
C ALA A 381 -19.89 29.59 -24.88
N PRO A 382 -21.13 29.12 -25.13
CA PRO A 382 -21.63 27.87 -24.54
C PRO A 382 -20.71 26.69 -24.82
N LYS A 383 -20.47 25.85 -23.81
CA LYS A 383 -19.73 24.60 -23.89
C LYS A 383 -20.56 23.46 -23.33
N THR A 384 -20.58 22.32 -24.02
CA THR A 384 -21.19 21.09 -23.52
C THR A 384 -20.18 20.34 -22.66
N LEU A 385 -20.55 20.01 -21.43
CA LEU A 385 -19.75 19.22 -20.51
C LEU A 385 -20.45 17.91 -20.19
N GLY A 386 -19.75 16.78 -20.30
CA GLY A 386 -20.13 15.50 -19.72
C GLY A 386 -19.44 15.25 -18.38
N ARG A 387 -20.06 14.43 -17.53
CA ARG A 387 -19.53 14.09 -16.20
C ARG A 387 -18.12 13.45 -16.29
N SER A 388 -17.88 12.66 -17.32
CA SER A 388 -16.63 11.90 -17.57
C SER A 388 -15.58 12.58 -18.47
N ASP A 389 -15.86 13.75 -19.08
CA ASP A 389 -15.03 14.28 -20.17
C ASP A 389 -13.60 14.70 -19.78
N GLY A 390 -13.36 15.01 -18.50
CA GLY A 390 -12.04 15.41 -18.00
C GLY A 390 -11.29 14.31 -17.24
N GLN A 391 -11.56 13.02 -17.52
CA GLN A 391 -10.85 11.88 -16.93
C GLN A 391 -9.78 11.27 -17.86
N LYS A 392 -9.55 11.84 -19.06
CA LYS A 392 -8.53 11.34 -19.99
C LYS A 392 -7.13 11.56 -19.40
N PRO A 393 -6.31 10.50 -19.22
CA PRO A 393 -4.95 10.64 -18.71
C PRO A 393 -4.11 11.53 -19.64
N GLY A 394 -3.42 12.52 -19.09
CA GLY A 394 -2.47 13.37 -19.82
C GLY A 394 -3.04 14.61 -20.52
N SER A 395 -4.35 14.87 -20.44
CA SER A 395 -4.92 16.14 -20.93
C SER A 395 -5.14 17.15 -19.79
N THR A 396 -4.66 18.38 -19.94
CA THR A 396 -5.05 19.49 -19.06
C THR A 396 -6.50 19.87 -19.37
N PRO A 397 -7.45 19.70 -18.43
CA PRO A 397 -8.84 20.07 -18.69
C PRO A 397 -8.95 21.59 -18.89
N ASP A 398 -9.57 22.02 -19.99
CA ASP A 398 -9.90 23.44 -20.26
C ASP A 398 -10.78 24.05 -19.14
N ILE A 399 -11.53 23.21 -18.43
CA ILE A 399 -12.29 23.56 -17.22
C ILE A 399 -11.77 22.72 -16.05
N PRO A 400 -11.32 23.34 -14.95
CA PRO A 400 -10.81 22.61 -13.80
C PRO A 400 -11.81 21.59 -13.23
N VAL A 401 -11.28 20.49 -12.69
CA VAL A 401 -12.09 19.39 -12.12
C VAL A 401 -13.05 19.89 -11.04
N GLU A 402 -12.62 20.84 -10.21
CA GLU A 402 -13.43 21.44 -9.14
C GLU A 402 -14.64 22.22 -9.70
N VAL A 403 -14.44 22.98 -10.79
CA VAL A 403 -15.51 23.73 -11.45
C VAL A 403 -16.52 22.77 -12.07
N ARG A 404 -16.04 21.73 -12.76
CA ARG A 404 -16.90 20.69 -13.35
C ARG A 404 -17.68 19.92 -12.27
N ALA A 405 -17.05 19.58 -11.15
CA ALA A 405 -17.73 18.92 -10.04
C ALA A 405 -18.85 19.80 -9.48
N ALA A 406 -18.61 21.11 -9.31
CA ALA A 406 -19.64 22.06 -8.89
C ALA A 406 -20.81 22.13 -9.89
N VAL A 407 -20.51 22.15 -11.21
CA VAL A 407 -21.53 22.11 -12.27
C VAL A 407 -22.45 20.90 -12.12
N PHE A 408 -21.92 19.71 -11.85
CA PHE A 408 -22.70 18.47 -11.79
C PHE A 408 -23.31 18.15 -10.41
N ASN A 409 -22.85 18.82 -9.35
CA ASN A 409 -23.41 18.71 -8.01
C ASN A 409 -24.51 19.76 -7.74
N ALA A 410 -24.61 20.80 -8.57
CA ALA A 410 -25.63 21.82 -8.43
C ALA A 410 -27.04 21.23 -8.60
N GLU A 411 -27.90 21.48 -7.61
CA GLU A 411 -29.33 21.21 -7.67
C GLU A 411 -30.02 22.23 -8.58
N ILE A 412 -30.58 21.74 -9.68
CA ILE A 412 -31.20 22.59 -10.70
C ILE A 412 -32.72 22.51 -10.57
N LYS A 413 -33.32 23.56 -10.01
CA LYS A 413 -34.78 23.70 -9.94
C LYS A 413 -35.36 24.41 -11.17
N ASN A 414 -34.67 25.45 -11.64
CA ASN A 414 -35.06 26.26 -12.80
C ASN A 414 -33.83 26.46 -13.71
N LEU A 415 -34.07 26.60 -15.02
CA LEU A 415 -33.02 26.86 -16.02
C LEU A 415 -33.34 28.15 -16.80
N PRO A 416 -32.32 28.94 -17.19
CA PRO A 416 -30.90 28.78 -16.83
C PRO A 416 -30.64 29.04 -15.34
N ALA A 417 -29.63 28.37 -14.77
CA ALA A 417 -29.23 28.49 -13.37
C ALA A 417 -27.79 29.02 -13.25
N ALA A 418 -27.54 29.96 -12.34
CA ALA A 418 -26.20 30.44 -12.06
C ALA A 418 -25.66 29.90 -10.73
N LEU A 419 -24.37 29.58 -10.69
CA LEU A 419 -23.64 29.24 -9.48
C LEU A 419 -22.25 29.88 -9.50
N SER A 420 -21.69 30.08 -8.30
CA SER A 420 -20.32 30.54 -8.13
C SER A 420 -19.43 29.40 -7.65
N VAL A 421 -18.23 29.29 -8.20
CA VAL A 421 -17.16 28.42 -7.69
C VAL A 421 -16.07 29.32 -7.10
N PRO A 422 -15.70 29.16 -5.82
CA PRO A 422 -14.70 30.00 -5.17
C PRO A 422 -13.31 29.81 -5.76
N ALA A 423 -12.45 30.80 -5.60
CA ALA A 423 -11.05 30.67 -5.97
C ALA A 423 -10.34 29.62 -5.11
N SER A 424 -9.50 28.82 -5.74
CA SER A 424 -8.62 27.86 -5.06
C SER A 424 -7.19 28.00 -5.56
N VAL A 425 -6.22 27.54 -4.77
CA VAL A 425 -4.80 27.54 -5.16
C VAL A 425 -4.58 26.76 -6.46
N LYS A 426 -5.35 25.69 -6.68
CA LYS A 426 -5.26 24.85 -7.89
C LYS A 426 -5.84 25.52 -9.14
N THR A 427 -6.88 26.34 -8.98
CA THR A 427 -7.58 26.99 -10.10
C THR A 427 -7.06 28.38 -10.42
N GLY A 428 -6.49 29.07 -9.43
CA GLY A 428 -6.01 30.46 -9.53
C GLY A 428 -7.09 31.47 -9.88
N ALA A 429 -8.39 31.11 -9.76
CA ALA A 429 -9.51 31.94 -10.17
C ALA A 429 -10.82 31.50 -9.53
N ALA A 430 -11.71 32.45 -9.25
CA ALA A 430 -13.12 32.15 -9.01
C ALA A 430 -13.89 32.10 -10.35
N TRP A 431 -15.06 31.45 -10.35
CA TRP A 431 -15.84 31.25 -11.57
C TRP A 431 -17.31 31.55 -11.33
N LEU A 432 -17.91 32.30 -12.24
CA LEU A 432 -19.36 32.26 -12.46
C LEU A 432 -19.62 31.18 -13.50
N VAL A 433 -20.53 30.26 -13.20
CA VAL A 433 -21.02 29.26 -14.13
C VAL A 433 -22.52 29.43 -14.30
N VAL A 434 -22.95 29.60 -15.54
CA VAL A 434 -24.37 29.56 -15.93
C VAL A 434 -24.63 28.23 -16.62
N ILE A 435 -25.52 27.43 -16.06
CA ILE A 435 -26.01 26.19 -16.63
C ILE A 435 -27.25 26.53 -17.45
N ASP A 436 -27.13 26.44 -18.77
CA ASP A 436 -28.20 26.78 -19.70
C ASP A 436 -29.19 25.63 -19.87
N SER A 437 -28.67 24.39 -19.95
CA SER A 437 -29.50 23.20 -20.07
C SER A 437 -28.84 21.97 -19.45
N VAL A 438 -29.68 21.04 -19.00
CA VAL A 438 -29.30 19.70 -18.55
C VAL A 438 -29.88 18.71 -19.55
N GLN A 439 -29.02 17.87 -20.13
CA GLN A 439 -29.38 16.89 -21.13
C GLN A 439 -29.08 15.51 -20.58
N VAL A 440 -30.15 14.78 -20.23
CA VAL A 440 -30.06 13.38 -19.84
C VAL A 440 -30.47 12.54 -21.05
N PRO A 441 -29.60 11.66 -21.58
CA PRO A 441 -29.96 10.84 -22.72
C PRO A 441 -31.11 9.89 -22.37
N ALA A 442 -32.00 9.68 -23.35
CA ALA A 442 -33.14 8.78 -23.20
C ALA A 442 -32.67 7.36 -22.88
N VAL A 443 -33.41 6.68 -21.99
CA VAL A 443 -33.09 5.31 -21.51
C VAL A 443 -32.86 4.35 -22.68
N ASP A 444 -33.63 4.50 -23.75
CA ASP A 444 -33.62 3.59 -24.89
C ASP A 444 -32.70 4.01 -26.04
N SER A 445 -31.97 5.11 -25.88
CA SER A 445 -31.01 5.57 -26.88
C SER A 445 -29.86 4.55 -27.04
N PRO A 446 -29.35 4.32 -28.27
CA PRO A 446 -28.24 3.41 -28.51
C PRO A 446 -27.04 3.59 -27.57
N PRO A 447 -26.50 4.81 -27.32
CA PRO A 447 -25.35 4.98 -26.42
C PRO A 447 -25.66 4.60 -24.97
N VAL A 448 -26.90 4.81 -24.50
CA VAL A 448 -27.31 4.40 -23.15
C VAL A 448 -27.44 2.89 -23.08
N LYS A 449 -28.09 2.22 -24.04
CA LYS A 449 -28.25 0.75 -24.04
C LYS A 449 -26.91 0.02 -23.96
N GLU A 450 -25.94 0.44 -24.78
CA GLU A 450 -24.61 -0.14 -24.76
C GLU A 450 -23.88 0.12 -23.44
N ALA A 451 -23.97 1.34 -22.91
CA ALA A 451 -23.34 1.69 -21.65
C ALA A 451 -23.99 1.01 -20.44
N VAL A 452 -25.31 0.77 -20.47
CA VAL A 452 -26.05 0.03 -19.43
C VAL A 452 -25.62 -1.43 -19.41
N ALA A 453 -25.41 -2.08 -20.56
CA ALA A 453 -24.91 -3.45 -20.59
C ALA A 453 -23.53 -3.56 -19.93
N ARG A 454 -22.62 -2.64 -20.25
CA ARG A 454 -21.28 -2.57 -19.62
C ARG A 454 -21.37 -2.29 -18.12
N GLU A 455 -22.20 -1.34 -17.71
CA GLU A 455 -22.38 -1.00 -16.30
C GLU A 455 -23.02 -2.14 -15.51
N LEU A 456 -24.00 -2.84 -16.10
CA LEU A 456 -24.61 -4.01 -15.48
C LEU A 456 -23.57 -5.11 -15.25
N GLN A 457 -22.76 -5.44 -16.26
CA GLN A 457 -21.69 -6.42 -16.12
C GLN A 457 -20.68 -6.01 -15.05
N ARG A 458 -20.30 -4.73 -14.99
CA ARG A 458 -19.40 -4.20 -13.95
C ARG A 458 -20.00 -4.36 -12.55
N LEU A 459 -21.26 -3.99 -12.37
CA LEU A 459 -21.96 -4.12 -11.09
C LEU A 459 -22.16 -5.57 -10.69
N GLU A 460 -22.46 -6.47 -11.63
CA GLU A 460 -22.58 -7.91 -11.39
C GLU A 460 -21.24 -8.49 -10.92
N MET A 461 -20.13 -8.13 -11.55
CA MET A 461 -18.79 -8.53 -11.11
C MET A 461 -18.47 -8.00 -9.70
N ALA A 462 -18.69 -6.71 -9.46
CA ALA A 462 -18.43 -6.11 -8.15
C ALA A 462 -19.29 -6.72 -7.04
N SER A 463 -20.58 -6.94 -7.32
CA SER A 463 -21.50 -7.55 -6.37
C SER A 463 -21.19 -9.03 -6.14
N THR A 464 -20.71 -9.75 -7.15
CA THR A 464 -20.25 -11.15 -7.01
C THR A 464 -19.01 -11.21 -6.14
N GLN A 465 -18.06 -10.29 -6.32
CA GLN A 465 -16.86 -10.19 -5.49
C GLN A 465 -17.21 -9.89 -4.03
N ASP A 466 -18.04 -8.88 -3.76
CA ASP A 466 -18.49 -8.55 -2.39
C ASP A 466 -19.25 -9.73 -1.75
N ALA A 467 -20.14 -10.39 -2.50
CA ALA A 467 -20.86 -11.56 -2.01
C ALA A 467 -19.91 -12.74 -1.69
N LEU A 468 -18.92 -12.99 -2.55
CA LEU A 468 -17.92 -14.04 -2.35
C LEU A 468 -17.04 -13.75 -1.13
N GLU A 469 -16.55 -12.51 -0.97
CA GLU A 469 -15.73 -12.10 0.17
C GLU A 469 -16.50 -12.26 1.48
N ARG A 470 -17.76 -11.81 1.54
CA ARG A 470 -18.63 -12.00 2.71
C ARG A 470 -18.87 -13.47 3.01
N TRP A 471 -19.12 -14.26 1.98
CA TRP A 471 -19.34 -15.69 2.11
C TRP A 471 -18.09 -16.41 2.62
N ILE A 472 -16.90 -16.09 2.10
CA ILE A 472 -15.61 -16.62 2.56
C ILE A 472 -15.39 -16.22 4.02
N SER A 473 -15.63 -14.94 4.35
CA SER A 473 -15.47 -14.42 5.72
C SER A 473 -16.38 -15.15 6.72
N PHE A 474 -17.64 -15.39 6.35
CA PHE A 474 -18.58 -16.17 7.16
C PHE A 474 -18.05 -17.61 7.40
N HIS A 475 -17.61 -18.29 6.34
CA HIS A 475 -17.09 -19.66 6.46
C HIS A 475 -15.76 -19.71 7.22
N ARG A 476 -14.87 -18.72 7.04
CA ARG A 476 -13.63 -18.57 7.80
C ARG A 476 -13.90 -18.51 9.30
N GLY A 477 -14.92 -17.74 9.70
CA GLY A 477 -15.39 -17.66 11.09
C GLY A 477 -15.99 -18.98 11.59
N ALA A 478 -16.88 -19.60 10.81
CA ALA A 478 -17.55 -20.84 11.19
C ALA A 478 -16.59 -22.04 11.34
N ILE A 479 -15.55 -22.12 10.50
CA ILE A 479 -14.56 -23.21 10.48
C ILE A 479 -13.47 -23.03 11.56
N GLY A 480 -13.31 -21.82 12.10
CA GLY A 480 -12.30 -21.51 13.12
C GLY A 480 -10.88 -21.39 12.55
N VAL A 481 -10.71 -20.58 11.50
CA VAL A 481 -9.39 -20.37 10.87
C VAL A 481 -8.44 -19.60 11.79
N LYS A 482 -7.19 -20.07 11.90
CA LYS A 482 -6.09 -19.38 12.59
C LYS A 482 -4.90 -19.26 11.63
N THR A 483 -4.25 -18.11 11.62
CA THR A 483 -3.03 -17.87 10.82
C THR A 483 -1.89 -17.44 11.74
N PHE A 484 -0.66 -17.80 11.35
CA PHE A 484 0.57 -17.56 12.12
C PHE A 484 1.56 -16.76 11.25
N PRO A 485 1.25 -15.50 10.88
CA PRO A 485 2.04 -14.71 9.93
C PRO A 485 3.49 -14.48 10.39
N GLU A 486 3.74 -14.47 11.70
CA GLU A 486 5.08 -14.38 12.29
C GLU A 486 6.02 -15.51 11.82
N LYS A 487 5.46 -16.68 11.49
CA LYS A 487 6.21 -17.86 11.02
C LYS A 487 6.62 -17.78 9.54
N LEU A 488 6.15 -16.77 8.81
CA LEU A 488 6.45 -16.56 7.38
C LEU A 488 7.74 -15.76 7.14
N THR A 489 8.32 -15.18 8.20
CA THR A 489 9.56 -14.44 8.12
C THR A 489 10.71 -15.36 7.72
N LYS A 490 11.61 -14.87 6.86
CA LYS A 490 12.90 -15.55 6.63
C LYS A 490 13.59 -15.58 7.98
N THR A 491 13.71 -16.76 8.57
CA THR A 491 14.68 -16.97 9.63
C THR A 491 16.03 -16.73 8.96
N ASP A 492 16.72 -15.65 9.30
CA ASP A 492 18.10 -15.47 8.89
C ASP A 492 18.89 -16.64 9.47
N SER A 493 19.06 -17.68 8.65
CA SER A 493 19.96 -18.78 8.89
C SER A 493 21.36 -18.17 8.94
N ARG A 494 21.88 -18.08 10.16
CA ARG A 494 23.25 -17.69 10.50
C ARG A 494 24.29 -18.56 9.81
#